data_AF-A0A815AE07-F1
#
_entry.id   AF-A0A815AE07-F1
#
_cell.length_a   1.000
_cell.length_b   1.000
_cell.length_c   1.000
_cell.angle_alpha   90.00
_cell.angle_beta   90.00
_cell.angle_gamma   90.00
#
_symmetry.space_group_name_H-M   'P 1'
#
loop_
_entity.id
_entity.type
_entity.pdbx_description
1 polymer ?
#
loop_
_entity_poly.entity_id
_entity_poly.type
_entity_poly.pdbx_seq_one_letter_code
_entity_poly.pdbx_strand_id
1 'polypeptide(L)'
;MVKILAICFIVFISNIQYATCQQTSYNCVGQRSQINTAENLLQLRTQMKNLGLYAYVILSEDEYMYEYDTRRAWITGFSRSIGSIVVTLDQATLWIDDRYRAQAENKLDCANWLLIRQDESGVSALADWVSSKLDVGSPYNKVGMAAQYTSSVSWSSMKNALTSHDVPLVEVAELIDQIRIMDRSRNLDNSIYVHDITFAGLSWKKKVEIIAGLINAQSAQGFVVTALDDIPWLFNLRGSDNQYTPYFTV
;
A
#
# COMPACT_ATOMS: atom_id res chain seq x y z
N MET A 1 64.18 11.70 -18.98
CA MET A 1 63.87 12.31 -17.67
C MET A 1 62.79 13.36 -17.87
N VAL A 2 61.53 12.98 -17.65
CA VAL A 2 60.38 13.87 -17.79
C VAL A 2 60.05 14.44 -16.41
N LYS A 3 60.09 15.77 -16.29
CA LYS A 3 59.61 16.50 -15.10
C LYS A 3 58.09 16.54 -15.14
N ILE A 4 57.47 15.98 -14.09
CA ILE A 4 56.04 16.11 -13.80
C ILE A 4 55.82 17.44 -13.09
N LEU A 5 55.04 18.34 -13.68
CA LEU A 5 54.41 19.45 -12.97
C LEU A 5 52.95 19.05 -12.73
N ALA A 6 52.57 19.01 -11.45
CA ALA A 6 51.23 18.72 -10.99
C ALA A 6 50.30 19.92 -11.25
N ILE A 7 49.13 19.66 -11.84
CA ILE A 7 47.97 20.55 -11.76
C ILE A 7 46.75 19.68 -11.43
N CYS A 8 46.14 20.00 -10.29
CA CYS A 8 44.90 19.42 -9.78
C CYS A 8 43.76 19.53 -10.80
N PHE A 9 43.03 18.43 -11.02
CA PHE A 9 41.60 18.49 -11.24
C PHE A 9 40.92 17.61 -10.20
N ILE A 10 40.15 18.27 -9.33
CA ILE A 10 39.26 17.64 -8.36
C ILE A 10 38.11 17.04 -9.17
N VAL A 11 38.12 15.71 -9.33
CA VAL A 11 36.92 14.99 -9.77
C VAL A 11 36.10 14.71 -8.52
N PHE A 12 35.03 15.47 -8.34
CA PHE A 12 33.94 15.11 -7.44
C PHE A 12 33.27 13.86 -8.01
N ILE A 13 33.64 12.68 -7.51
CA ILE A 13 32.83 11.47 -7.64
C ILE A 13 31.80 11.54 -6.51
N SER A 14 30.59 11.99 -6.83
CA SER A 14 29.42 11.78 -5.98
C SER A 14 29.08 10.29 -5.97
N ASN A 15 29.68 9.58 -5.02
CA ASN A 15 29.22 8.26 -4.57
C ASN A 15 27.79 8.40 -4.02
N ILE A 16 26.80 8.15 -4.86
CA ILE A 16 25.46 7.78 -4.41
C ILE A 16 25.45 6.26 -4.36
N GLN A 17 25.72 5.70 -3.19
CA GLN A 17 25.35 4.31 -2.90
C GLN A 17 23.82 4.26 -2.86
N TYR A 18 23.20 3.82 -3.94
CA TYR A 18 21.83 3.34 -3.88
C TYR A 18 21.79 2.17 -2.89
N ALA A 19 20.96 2.29 -1.85
CA ALA A 19 20.65 1.17 -0.98
C ALA A 19 20.12 0.05 -1.88
N THR A 20 20.91 -1.00 -2.03
CA THR A 20 20.52 -2.14 -2.85
C THR A 20 19.39 -2.84 -2.14
N CYS A 21 18.19 -2.77 -2.72
CA CYS A 21 17.06 -3.60 -2.32
C CYS A 21 17.51 -5.07 -2.43
N GLN A 22 17.81 -5.71 -1.31
CA GLN A 22 18.29 -7.08 -1.29
C GLN A 22 17.12 -8.00 -1.63
N GLN A 23 17.06 -8.45 -2.88
CA GLN A 23 16.35 -9.67 -3.21
C GLN A 23 16.96 -10.80 -2.39
N THR A 24 16.22 -11.31 -1.41
CA THR A 24 16.65 -12.51 -0.71
C THR A 24 16.47 -13.68 -1.67
N SER A 25 17.57 -14.38 -1.98
CA SER A 25 17.50 -15.70 -2.60
C SER A 25 16.94 -16.69 -1.57
N TYR A 26 15.63 -16.69 -1.36
CA TYR A 26 14.99 -17.72 -0.55
C TYR A 26 14.80 -18.98 -1.41
N ASN A 27 15.13 -20.14 -0.83
CA ASN A 27 15.08 -21.41 -1.51
C ASN A 27 13.61 -21.85 -1.62
N CYS A 28 12.91 -21.34 -2.63
CA CYS A 28 11.50 -21.66 -2.80
C CYS A 28 11.33 -23.08 -3.35
N VAL A 29 10.93 -23.99 -2.47
CA VAL A 29 10.45 -25.31 -2.86
C VAL A 29 8.94 -25.18 -2.98
N GLY A 30 8.39 -25.27 -4.20
CA GLY A 30 6.95 -25.17 -4.43
C GLY A 30 6.18 -26.12 -3.52
N GLN A 31 5.44 -25.56 -2.55
CA GLN A 31 4.70 -26.34 -1.58
C GLN A 31 3.23 -26.47 -1.99
N ARG A 32 2.63 -27.63 -1.70
CA ARG A 32 1.21 -27.93 -1.98
C ARG A 32 0.19 -26.94 -1.39
N SER A 33 0.61 -26.05 -0.48
CA SER A 33 -0.24 -25.07 0.19
C SER A 33 -0.21 -23.66 -0.43
N GLN A 34 0.55 -23.47 -1.51
CA GLN A 34 0.59 -22.22 -2.27
C GLN A 34 -0.61 -22.12 -3.21
N ILE A 35 -1.23 -20.93 -3.26
CA ILE A 35 -2.32 -20.64 -4.20
C ILE A 35 -1.68 -20.19 -5.50
N ASN A 36 -2.01 -20.83 -6.64
CA ASN A 36 -1.54 -20.39 -7.94
C ASN A 36 -2.22 -19.06 -8.30
N THR A 37 -1.41 -18.00 -8.46
CA THR A 37 -1.89 -16.63 -8.74
C THR A 37 -1.68 -16.18 -10.18
N ALA A 38 -1.25 -17.08 -11.08
CA ALA A 38 -0.88 -16.74 -12.46
C ALA A 38 -2.03 -16.07 -13.22
N GLU A 39 -3.25 -16.62 -13.08
CA GLU A 39 -4.44 -16.08 -13.75
C GLU A 39 -4.82 -14.69 -13.22
N ASN A 40 -4.77 -14.49 -11.90
CA ASN A 40 -5.06 -13.19 -11.29
C ASN A 40 -4.07 -12.11 -11.76
N LEU A 41 -2.77 -12.44 -11.84
CA LEU A 41 -1.74 -11.54 -12.38
C LEU A 41 -1.92 -11.26 -13.87
N LEU A 42 -2.33 -12.26 -14.65
CA LEU A 42 -2.60 -12.09 -16.08
C LEU A 42 -3.76 -11.09 -16.31
N GLN A 43 -4.84 -11.23 -15.55
CA GLN A 43 -5.98 -10.31 -15.62
C GLN A 43 -5.60 -8.89 -15.21
N LEU A 44 -4.84 -8.74 -14.11
CA LEU A 44 -4.33 -7.44 -13.67
C LEU A 44 -3.44 -6.79 -14.75
N ARG A 45 -2.48 -7.53 -15.30
CA ARG A 45 -1.59 -7.02 -16.35
C ARG A 45 -2.33 -6.65 -17.63
N THR A 46 -3.43 -7.32 -17.92
CA THR A 46 -4.31 -6.96 -19.04
C THR A 46 -4.95 -5.59 -18.81
N GLN A 47 -5.48 -5.33 -17.61
CA GLN A 47 -6.02 -4.01 -17.25
C GLN A 47 -4.93 -2.93 -17.26
N MET A 48 -3.75 -3.23 -16.73
CA MET A 48 -2.59 -2.32 -16.76
C MET A 48 -2.23 -1.91 -18.19
N LYS A 49 -2.15 -2.87 -19.12
CA LYS A 49 -1.87 -2.60 -20.54
C LYS A 49 -2.93 -1.71 -21.18
N ASN A 50 -4.22 -1.95 -20.89
CA ASN A 50 -5.31 -1.12 -21.41
C ASN A 50 -5.21 0.35 -20.94
N LEU A 51 -4.65 0.57 -19.76
CA LEU A 51 -4.43 1.89 -19.17
C LEU A 51 -3.04 2.50 -19.50
N GLY A 52 -2.19 1.78 -20.25
CA GLY A 52 -0.84 2.23 -20.56
C GLY A 52 0.10 2.27 -19.35
N LEU A 53 -0.16 1.43 -18.33
CA LEU A 53 0.64 1.34 -17.11
C LEU A 53 1.79 0.33 -17.28
N TYR A 54 2.98 0.72 -16.81
CA TYR A 54 4.10 -0.19 -16.63
C TYR A 54 3.93 -1.02 -15.35
N ALA A 55 3.55 -0.34 -14.27
CA ALA A 55 3.41 -0.93 -12.96
C ALA A 55 2.14 -0.46 -12.26
N TYR A 56 1.64 -1.32 -11.38
CA TYR A 56 0.57 -1.03 -10.45
C TYR A 56 1.06 -1.28 -9.03
N VAL A 57 0.83 -0.30 -8.14
CA VAL A 57 1.26 -0.35 -6.75
C VAL A 57 0.04 -0.42 -5.85
N ILE A 58 0.08 -1.31 -4.85
CA ILE A 58 -0.86 -1.33 -3.74
C ILE A 58 -0.02 -1.28 -2.45
N LEU A 59 -0.27 -0.29 -1.60
CA LEU A 59 0.44 -0.15 -0.33
C LEU A 59 -0.18 -1.04 0.74
N SER A 60 0.44 -1.07 1.92
CA SER A 60 -0.06 -1.87 3.04
C SER A 60 -1.37 -1.35 3.63
N GLU A 61 -1.61 -0.04 3.52
CA GLU A 61 -2.78 0.67 4.06
C GLU A 61 -4.06 0.37 3.25
N ASP A 62 -5.23 0.45 3.88
CA ASP A 62 -6.55 0.40 3.23
C ASP A 62 -7.28 1.76 3.30
N GLU A 63 -8.53 1.85 2.84
CA GLU A 63 -9.34 3.10 2.80
C GLU A 63 -9.59 3.70 4.19
N TYR A 64 -9.46 2.86 5.23
CA TYR A 64 -9.61 3.22 6.63
C TYR A 64 -8.28 3.16 7.39
N MET A 65 -7.17 2.91 6.70
CA MET A 65 -5.82 2.68 7.24
C MET A 65 -5.72 1.44 8.15
N TYR A 66 -6.60 0.45 7.97
CA TYR A 66 -6.57 -0.83 8.68
C TYR A 66 -5.82 -1.92 7.91
N GLU A 67 -5.39 -2.95 8.65
CA GLU A 67 -4.68 -4.11 8.12
C GLU A 67 -5.63 -5.20 7.60
N TYR A 68 -6.80 -4.90 7.02
CA TYR A 68 -7.78 -5.94 6.59
C TYR A 68 -8.17 -5.88 5.10
N ASP A 69 -7.38 -5.24 4.24
CA ASP A 69 -7.57 -5.31 2.79
C ASP A 69 -7.42 -6.75 2.24
N THR A 70 -8.54 -7.27 1.74
CA THR A 70 -8.65 -8.58 1.10
C THR A 70 -8.12 -8.63 -0.34
N ARG A 71 -7.88 -7.49 -0.98
CA ARG A 71 -7.36 -7.39 -2.37
C ARG A 71 -5.97 -7.98 -2.49
N ARG A 72 -5.06 -7.59 -1.58
CA ARG A 72 -3.70 -8.14 -1.53
C ARG A 72 -3.73 -9.64 -1.31
N ALA A 73 -4.53 -10.11 -0.36
CA ALA A 73 -4.67 -11.55 -0.10
C ALA A 73 -5.18 -12.31 -1.32
N TRP A 74 -6.11 -11.72 -2.07
CA TRP A 74 -6.66 -12.32 -3.30
C TRP A 74 -5.63 -12.37 -4.45
N ILE A 75 -4.87 -11.30 -4.68
CA ILE A 75 -3.90 -11.25 -5.79
C ILE A 75 -2.62 -12.04 -5.47
N THR A 76 -2.17 -12.06 -4.21
CA THR A 76 -0.92 -12.72 -3.79
C THR A 76 -1.10 -14.15 -3.28
N GLY A 77 -2.31 -14.53 -2.85
CA GLY A 77 -2.53 -15.75 -2.08
C GLY A 77 -2.00 -15.70 -0.64
N PHE A 78 -1.34 -14.61 -0.23
CA PHE A 78 -0.84 -14.41 1.12
C PHE A 78 -1.96 -13.82 2.01
N SER A 79 -2.52 -14.66 2.88
CA SER A 79 -3.73 -14.33 3.66
C SER A 79 -3.53 -13.25 4.73
N ARG A 80 -2.30 -12.80 4.97
CA ARG A 80 -2.07 -11.68 5.89
C ARG A 80 -2.28 -10.39 5.13
N SER A 81 -3.01 -9.49 5.76
CA SER A 81 -3.24 -8.19 5.19
C SER A 81 -2.18 -7.18 5.67
N ILE A 82 -0.92 -7.54 5.42
CA ILE A 82 0.28 -6.70 5.63
C ILE A 82 1.17 -6.75 4.39
N GLY A 83 1.83 -5.63 4.10
CA GLY A 83 2.83 -5.51 3.07
C GLY A 83 2.35 -4.76 1.83
N SER A 84 3.31 -4.22 1.10
CA SER A 84 3.04 -3.50 -0.16
C SER A 84 3.36 -4.40 -1.34
N ILE A 85 2.64 -4.25 -2.45
CA ILE A 85 2.93 -4.96 -3.69
C ILE A 85 3.25 -4.00 -4.83
N VAL A 86 4.16 -4.43 -5.69
CA VAL A 86 4.37 -3.81 -7.00
C VAL A 86 4.26 -4.89 -8.05
N VAL A 87 3.31 -4.72 -8.97
CA VAL A 87 3.16 -5.59 -10.14
C VAL A 87 3.60 -4.80 -11.36
N THR A 88 4.62 -5.28 -12.07
CA THR A 88 5.00 -4.79 -13.39
C THR A 88 4.39 -5.68 -14.47
N LEU A 89 4.60 -5.34 -15.74
CA LEU A 89 4.15 -6.17 -16.86
C LEU A 89 4.74 -7.59 -16.89
N ASP A 90 5.85 -7.82 -16.18
CA ASP A 90 6.63 -9.07 -16.21
C ASP A 90 6.99 -9.62 -14.82
N GLN A 91 7.04 -8.78 -13.78
CA GLN A 91 7.38 -9.16 -12.41
C GLN A 91 6.26 -8.81 -11.43
N ALA A 92 6.26 -9.44 -10.26
CA ALA A 92 5.41 -9.07 -9.14
C ALA A 92 6.20 -9.21 -7.84
N THR A 93 6.09 -8.23 -6.95
CA THR A 93 6.82 -8.21 -5.68
C THR A 93 5.87 -8.05 -4.51
N LEU A 94 6.18 -8.72 -3.40
CA LEU A 94 5.56 -8.51 -2.10
C LEU A 94 6.63 -8.00 -1.14
N TRP A 95 6.40 -6.82 -0.58
CA TRP A 95 7.27 -6.14 0.37
C TRP A 95 6.68 -6.28 1.75
N ILE A 96 7.40 -6.95 2.64
CA ILE A 96 6.95 -7.18 4.02
C ILE A 96 8.10 -7.02 5.00
N ASP A 97 7.77 -6.70 6.25
CA ASP A 97 8.73 -6.73 7.33
C ASP A 97 9.08 -8.17 7.77
N ASP A 98 10.20 -8.30 8.49
CA ASP A 98 10.78 -9.59 8.87
C ASP A 98 9.86 -10.46 9.76
N ARG A 99 8.89 -9.87 10.48
CA ARG A 99 7.96 -10.63 11.36
C ARG A 99 7.10 -11.61 10.55
N TYR A 100 6.81 -11.28 9.30
CA TYR A 100 5.93 -12.06 8.43
C TYR A 100 6.69 -12.86 7.37
N ARG A 101 8.01 -12.71 7.28
CA ARG A 101 8.85 -13.32 6.23
C ARG A 101 8.71 -14.82 6.14
N ALA A 102 8.86 -15.53 7.25
CA ALA A 102 8.76 -16.99 7.28
C ALA A 102 7.36 -17.48 6.86
N GLN A 103 6.31 -16.71 7.15
CA GLN A 103 4.96 -17.07 6.71
C GLN A 103 4.78 -16.86 5.21
N ALA A 104 5.29 -15.74 4.68
CA ALA A 104 5.23 -15.45 3.25
C ALA A 104 6.04 -16.45 2.43
N GLU A 105 7.26 -16.82 2.86
CA GLU A 105 8.09 -17.84 2.19
C GLU A 105 7.37 -19.18 2.03
N ASN A 106 6.52 -19.55 2.99
CA ASN A 106 5.75 -20.80 2.95
C ASN A 106 4.45 -20.72 2.13
N LYS A 107 3.90 -19.53 1.89
CA LYS A 107 2.55 -19.34 1.33
C LYS A 107 2.53 -18.70 -0.03
N LEU A 108 3.51 -17.85 -0.32
CA LEU A 108 3.57 -17.09 -1.55
C LEU A 108 3.96 -17.99 -2.72
N ASP A 109 3.26 -17.81 -3.84
CA ASP A 109 3.61 -18.46 -5.11
C ASP A 109 4.89 -17.85 -5.68
N CYS A 110 6.01 -18.49 -5.41
CA CYS A 110 7.33 -18.00 -5.80
C CYS A 110 7.62 -18.10 -7.30
N ALA A 111 6.81 -18.81 -8.08
CA ALA A 111 6.95 -18.78 -9.53
C ALA A 111 6.51 -17.41 -10.08
N ASN A 112 5.57 -16.76 -9.39
CA ASN A 112 4.99 -15.50 -9.81
C ASN A 112 5.45 -14.29 -8.99
N TRP A 113 5.83 -14.50 -7.72
CA TRP A 113 6.11 -13.44 -6.77
C TRP A 113 7.53 -13.46 -6.20
N LEU A 114 8.13 -12.28 -6.17
CA LEU A 114 9.38 -12.00 -5.51
C LEU A 114 9.10 -11.45 -4.12
N LEU A 115 9.61 -12.13 -3.09
CA LEU A 115 9.54 -11.63 -1.72
C LEU A 115 10.69 -10.64 -1.49
N ILE A 116 10.36 -9.44 -1.06
CA ILE A 116 11.32 -8.38 -0.77
C ILE A 116 11.17 -7.98 0.69
N ARG A 117 12.30 -7.85 1.39
CA ARG A 117 12.31 -7.32 2.75
C ARG A 117 12.04 -5.82 2.69
N GLN A 118 10.96 -5.38 3.32
CA GLN A 118 10.69 -3.97 3.54
C GLN A 118 11.63 -3.45 4.63
N ASP A 119 12.41 -2.43 4.30
CA ASP A 119 13.25 -1.69 5.24
C ASP A 119 12.58 -0.36 5.64
N GLU A 120 13.30 0.46 6.41
CA GLU A 120 12.81 1.76 6.87
C GLU A 120 12.59 2.77 5.72
N SER A 121 13.11 2.50 4.52
CA SER A 121 12.94 3.35 3.34
C SER A 121 11.51 3.31 2.78
N GLY A 122 10.74 2.28 3.13
CA GLY A 122 9.32 2.17 2.85
C GLY A 122 8.94 2.47 1.39
N VAL A 123 8.07 3.47 1.20
CA VAL A 123 7.52 3.89 -0.10
C VAL A 123 8.62 4.32 -1.10
N SER A 124 9.71 4.92 -0.62
CA SER A 124 10.81 5.36 -1.51
C SER A 124 11.54 4.17 -2.13
N ALA A 125 11.79 3.09 -1.37
CA ALA A 125 12.42 1.89 -1.91
C ALA A 125 11.54 1.18 -2.95
N LEU A 126 10.22 1.21 -2.78
CA LEU A 126 9.26 0.71 -3.78
C LEU A 126 9.37 1.51 -5.08
N ALA A 127 9.43 2.85 -4.97
CA ALA A 127 9.57 3.76 -6.11
C ALA A 127 10.92 3.58 -6.83
N ASP A 128 12.02 3.44 -6.08
CA ASP A 128 13.35 3.19 -6.64
C ASP A 128 13.40 1.82 -7.34
N TRP A 129 12.81 0.80 -6.73
CA TRP A 129 12.75 -0.53 -7.31
C TRP A 129 12.00 -0.51 -8.64
N VAL A 130 10.80 0.07 -8.70
CA VAL A 130 10.01 0.09 -9.95
C VAL A 130 10.69 0.95 -11.02
N SER A 131 11.29 2.08 -10.64
CA SER A 131 12.02 2.96 -11.56
C SER A 131 13.24 2.25 -12.16
N SER A 132 13.93 1.41 -11.37
CA SER A 132 15.08 0.63 -11.86
C SER A 132 14.73 -0.45 -12.89
N LYS A 133 13.45 -0.81 -13.02
CA LYS A 133 12.96 -1.81 -13.98
C LYS A 133 12.32 -1.19 -15.22
N LEU A 134 11.90 0.06 -15.11
CA LEU A 134 11.17 0.75 -16.17
C LEU A 134 12.13 1.21 -17.27
N ASP A 135 11.83 0.81 -18.51
CA ASP A 135 12.47 1.40 -19.69
C ASP A 135 11.75 2.71 -20.03
N VAL A 136 12.43 3.84 -19.88
CA VAL A 136 11.88 5.19 -20.10
C VAL A 136 11.38 5.36 -21.55
N GLY A 137 11.93 4.60 -22.51
CA GLY A 137 11.49 4.59 -23.91
C GLY A 137 10.23 3.76 -24.18
N SER A 138 9.71 3.04 -23.19
CA SER A 138 8.51 2.20 -23.32
C SER A 138 7.25 3.04 -23.49
N PRO A 139 6.27 2.61 -24.32
CA PRO A 139 4.94 3.21 -24.35
C PRO A 139 4.17 3.02 -23.03
N TYR A 140 4.63 2.08 -22.19
CA TYR A 140 4.18 1.88 -20.82
C TYR A 140 5.25 2.46 -19.89
N ASN A 141 5.14 3.74 -19.55
CA ASN A 141 6.11 4.45 -18.69
C ASN A 141 5.45 5.08 -17.45
N LYS A 142 4.24 4.63 -17.10
CA LYS A 142 3.46 5.16 -15.97
C LYS A 142 3.34 4.13 -14.86
N VAL A 143 3.33 4.61 -13.63
CA VAL A 143 2.98 3.81 -12.43
C VAL A 143 1.58 4.20 -12.00
N GLY A 144 0.68 3.23 -11.90
CA GLY A 144 -0.69 3.43 -11.43
C GLY A 144 -0.83 3.11 -9.94
N MET A 145 -1.61 3.92 -9.22
CA MET A 145 -1.99 3.65 -7.83
C MET A 145 -3.40 4.19 -7.56
N ALA A 146 -4.17 3.50 -6.73
CA ALA A 146 -5.50 3.94 -6.33
C ALA A 146 -5.41 4.95 -5.18
N ALA A 147 -5.74 6.22 -5.46
CA ALA A 147 -5.65 7.29 -4.46
C ALA A 147 -6.60 7.07 -3.27
N GLN A 148 -7.76 6.45 -3.49
CA GLN A 148 -8.76 6.18 -2.45
C GLN A 148 -8.26 5.25 -1.32
N TYR A 149 -7.23 4.43 -1.60
CA TYR A 149 -6.63 3.48 -0.66
C TYR A 149 -5.26 3.94 -0.14
N THR A 150 -4.88 5.20 -0.42
CA THR A 150 -3.53 5.69 -0.11
C THR A 150 -3.60 6.97 0.71
N SER A 151 -2.88 7.01 1.84
CA SER A 151 -2.75 8.26 2.60
C SER A 151 -2.06 9.35 1.77
N SER A 152 -2.41 10.62 2.03
CA SER A 152 -1.82 11.76 1.32
C SER A 152 -0.29 11.83 1.46
N VAL A 153 0.24 11.38 2.60
CA VAL A 153 1.69 11.28 2.90
C VAL A 153 2.36 10.23 2.02
N SER A 154 1.79 9.03 1.96
CA SER A 154 2.29 7.93 1.13
C SER A 154 2.19 8.26 -0.36
N TRP A 155 1.08 8.86 -0.80
CA TRP A 155 0.90 9.34 -2.17
C TRP A 155 1.97 10.37 -2.56
N SER A 156 2.16 11.38 -1.71
CA SER A 156 3.15 12.44 -1.96
C SER A 156 4.57 11.89 -2.00
N SER A 157 4.90 10.97 -1.08
CA SER A 157 6.20 10.30 -1.05
C SER A 157 6.45 9.49 -2.32
N MET A 158 5.49 8.65 -2.73
CA MET A 158 5.58 7.87 -3.97
C MET A 158 5.73 8.78 -5.19
N LYS A 159 4.90 9.83 -5.28
CA LYS A 159 4.94 10.79 -6.40
C LYS A 159 6.30 11.48 -6.49
N ASN A 160 6.83 11.97 -5.38
CA ASN A 160 8.11 12.68 -5.35
C ASN A 160 9.27 11.75 -5.74
N ALA A 161 9.28 10.53 -5.20
CA ALA A 161 10.31 9.54 -5.52
C ALA A 161 10.28 9.15 -7.01
N LEU A 162 9.11 8.84 -7.58
CA LEU A 162 8.97 8.53 -9.00
C LEU A 162 9.33 9.71 -9.91
N THR A 163 8.95 10.94 -9.52
CA THR A 163 9.28 12.15 -10.28
C THR A 163 10.80 12.37 -10.37
N SER A 164 11.56 11.97 -9.33
CA SER A 164 13.03 12.06 -9.37
C SER A 164 13.69 11.12 -10.39
N HIS A 165 12.94 10.14 -10.89
CA HIS A 165 13.33 9.21 -11.95
C HIS A 165 12.61 9.47 -13.29
N ASP A 166 11.97 10.64 -13.44
CA ASP A 166 11.14 10.99 -14.62
C ASP A 166 9.98 10.01 -14.89
N VAL A 167 9.50 9.30 -13.85
CA VAL A 167 8.39 8.36 -13.93
C VAL A 167 7.09 9.01 -13.43
N PRO A 168 6.05 9.16 -14.26
CA PRO A 168 4.76 9.67 -13.82
C PRO A 168 3.99 8.67 -12.95
N LEU A 169 3.60 9.11 -11.75
CA LEU A 169 2.52 8.48 -10.96
C LEU A 169 1.16 8.95 -11.48
N VAL A 170 0.28 8.02 -11.82
CA VAL A 170 -1.08 8.30 -12.28
C VAL A 170 -2.11 7.68 -11.34
N GLU A 171 -3.15 8.46 -11.04
CA GLU A 171 -4.32 7.96 -10.33
C GLU A 171 -5.12 7.05 -11.24
N VAL A 172 -5.47 5.87 -10.73
CA VAL A 172 -6.34 4.91 -11.40
C VAL A 172 -7.38 4.38 -10.42
N ALA A 173 -8.48 3.86 -10.95
CA ALA A 173 -9.42 3.11 -10.15
C ALA A 173 -8.77 1.84 -9.60
N GLU A 174 -9.33 1.28 -8.53
CA GLU A 174 -8.83 0.04 -7.94
C GLU A 174 -8.99 -1.15 -8.89
N LEU A 175 -7.87 -1.59 -9.47
CA LEU A 175 -7.87 -2.60 -10.53
C LEU A 175 -8.21 -4.00 -10.01
N ILE A 176 -7.88 -4.31 -8.75
CA ILE A 176 -8.19 -5.64 -8.19
C ILE A 176 -9.70 -5.83 -8.07
N ASP A 177 -10.44 -4.80 -7.68
CA ASP A 177 -11.91 -4.90 -7.56
C ASP A 177 -12.60 -4.98 -8.93
N GLN A 178 -11.94 -4.60 -10.02
CA GLN A 178 -12.46 -4.76 -11.39
C GLN A 178 -12.31 -6.18 -11.93
N ILE A 179 -11.28 -6.91 -11.49
CA ILE A 179 -10.99 -8.28 -11.96
C ILE A 179 -11.49 -9.36 -11.00
N ARG A 180 -11.57 -9.04 -9.70
CA ARG A 180 -12.09 -9.96 -8.70
C ARG A 180 -13.61 -10.03 -8.80
N ILE A 181 -14.13 -11.20 -9.19
CA ILE A 181 -15.55 -11.53 -9.00
C ILE A 181 -15.78 -11.67 -7.50
N MET A 182 -16.20 -10.59 -6.87
CA MET A 182 -16.66 -10.61 -5.48
C MET A 182 -18.02 -11.27 -5.40
N ASP A 183 -18.14 -12.28 -4.54
CA ASP A 183 -19.44 -12.54 -3.92
C ASP A 183 -19.74 -11.33 -3.02
N ARG A 184 -20.44 -10.34 -3.58
CA ARG A 184 -20.89 -9.13 -2.86
C ARG A 184 -21.90 -9.45 -1.74
N SER A 185 -22.11 -10.73 -1.40
CA SER A 185 -23.02 -11.21 -0.35
C SER A 185 -22.63 -10.78 1.07
N ARG A 186 -21.47 -10.16 1.30
CA ARG A 186 -21.19 -9.42 2.54
C ARG A 186 -21.95 -8.08 2.58
N ASN A 187 -23.26 -8.12 2.40
CA ASN A 187 -24.12 -7.21 3.13
C ASN A 187 -24.09 -7.70 4.57
N LEU A 188 -23.18 -7.13 5.34
CA LEU A 188 -23.18 -7.27 6.79
C LEU A 188 -24.42 -6.52 7.27
N ASP A 189 -25.55 -7.22 7.34
CA ASP A 189 -26.81 -6.72 7.91
C ASP A 189 -26.70 -6.66 9.45
N ASN A 190 -25.54 -6.19 9.90
CA ASN A 190 -25.16 -6.11 11.29
C ASN A 190 -25.82 -4.88 11.89
N SER A 191 -26.50 -5.09 13.01
CA SER A 191 -27.14 -3.98 13.72
C SER A 191 -26.11 -3.11 14.43
N ILE A 192 -26.15 -1.81 14.16
CA ILE A 192 -25.45 -0.79 14.96
C ILE A 192 -26.21 -0.61 16.28
N TYR A 193 -25.48 -0.52 17.39
CA TYR A 193 -26.06 -0.33 18.72
C TYR A 193 -25.39 0.81 19.49
N VAL A 194 -26.13 1.38 20.45
CA VAL A 194 -25.65 2.46 21.31
C VAL A 194 -24.71 1.91 22.37
N HIS A 195 -23.54 2.53 22.51
CA HIS A 195 -22.62 2.29 23.61
C HIS A 195 -23.09 3.08 24.84
N ASP A 196 -23.44 2.36 25.90
CA ASP A 196 -24.04 2.94 27.10
C ASP A 196 -23.13 4.03 27.72
N ILE A 197 -23.76 5.11 28.20
CA ILE A 197 -23.07 6.27 28.77
C ILE A 197 -22.23 5.91 30.01
N THR A 198 -22.63 4.88 30.76
CA THR A 198 -21.88 4.36 31.91
C THR A 198 -20.50 3.83 31.54
N PHE A 199 -20.34 3.30 30.32
CA PHE A 199 -19.04 2.89 29.76
C PHE A 199 -18.37 4.01 28.97
N ALA A 200 -19.14 4.81 28.24
CA ALA A 200 -18.60 5.85 27.37
C ALA A 200 -18.02 7.05 28.14
N GLY A 201 -18.49 7.31 29.37
CA GLY A 201 -18.05 8.41 30.25
C GLY A 201 -18.46 9.81 29.79
N LEU A 202 -18.73 10.01 28.50
CA LEU A 202 -19.10 11.29 27.90
C LEU A 202 -20.15 11.09 26.81
N SER A 203 -21.17 11.96 26.78
CA SER A 203 -22.19 11.90 25.74
C SER A 203 -21.64 12.34 24.39
N TRP A 204 -22.15 11.77 23.30
CA TRP A 204 -21.75 12.17 21.94
C TRP A 204 -21.93 13.67 21.70
N LYS A 205 -23.02 14.26 22.24
CA LYS A 205 -23.27 15.71 22.15
C LYS A 205 -22.12 16.51 22.74
N LYS A 206 -21.63 16.09 23.92
CA LYS A 206 -20.52 16.77 24.57
C LYS A 206 -19.20 16.58 23.83
N LYS A 207 -18.96 15.41 23.24
CA LYS A 207 -17.81 15.17 22.36
C LYS A 207 -17.82 16.10 21.15
N VAL A 208 -18.97 16.21 20.47
CA VAL A 208 -19.15 17.12 19.33
C VAL A 208 -18.97 18.59 19.73
N GLU A 209 -19.51 19.02 20.87
CA GLU A 209 -19.29 20.38 21.40
C GLU A 209 -17.80 20.68 21.63
N ILE A 210 -17.06 19.74 22.22
CA ILE A 210 -15.61 19.89 22.44
C ILE A 210 -14.89 20.02 21.10
N ILE A 211 -15.17 19.13 20.14
CA ILE A 211 -14.54 19.17 18.81
C ILE A 211 -14.89 20.46 18.07
N ALA A 212 -16.14 20.92 18.12
CA ALA A 212 -16.55 22.19 17.53
C ALA A 212 -15.78 23.38 18.13
N GLY A 213 -15.55 23.36 19.46
CA GLY A 213 -14.68 24.33 20.13
C GLY A 213 -13.25 24.33 19.59
N LEU A 214 -12.68 23.15 19.36
CA LEU A 214 -11.34 23.00 18.78
C LEU A 214 -11.26 23.48 17.33
N ILE A 215 -12.26 23.16 16.51
CA ILE A 215 -12.37 23.62 15.11
C ILE A 215 -12.36 25.16 15.07
N ASN A 216 -13.19 25.80 15.90
CA ASN A 216 -13.27 27.25 15.99
C ASN A 216 -11.94 27.86 16.47
N ALA A 217 -11.31 27.26 17.48
CA ALA A 217 -10.02 27.73 18.00
C ALA A 217 -8.89 27.66 16.95
N GLN A 218 -8.96 26.70 16.02
CA GLN A 218 -8.02 26.60 14.90
C GLN A 218 -8.43 27.40 13.66
N SER A 219 -9.56 28.13 13.71
CA SER A 219 -10.13 28.83 12.54
C SER A 219 -10.38 27.91 11.34
N ALA A 220 -10.63 26.62 11.58
CA ALA A 220 -10.95 25.64 10.54
C ALA A 220 -12.44 25.71 10.18
N GLN A 221 -12.79 25.39 8.94
CA GLN A 221 -14.20 25.38 8.49
C GLN A 221 -14.92 24.06 8.77
N GLY A 222 -14.18 23.01 9.10
CA GLY A 222 -14.73 21.69 9.34
C GLY A 222 -13.66 20.69 9.78
N PHE A 223 -14.13 19.48 10.08
CA PHE A 223 -13.29 18.36 10.48
C PHE A 223 -13.83 17.11 9.79
N VAL A 224 -12.96 16.38 9.11
CA VAL A 224 -13.29 15.15 8.40
C VAL A 224 -12.76 13.99 9.23
N VAL A 225 -13.64 13.03 9.53
CA VAL A 225 -13.29 11.82 10.27
C VAL A 225 -13.32 10.65 9.29
N THR A 226 -12.17 9.98 9.13
CA THR A 226 -12.03 8.82 8.23
C THR A 226 -11.67 7.53 8.97
N ALA A 227 -11.13 7.62 10.18
CA ALA A 227 -10.77 6.46 10.98
C ALA A 227 -12.03 5.72 11.48
N LEU A 228 -12.07 4.40 11.30
CA LEU A 228 -13.24 3.57 11.66
C LEU A 228 -13.52 3.49 13.16
N ASP A 229 -12.56 3.84 14.01
CA ASP A 229 -12.71 3.86 15.47
C ASP A 229 -13.20 5.22 15.97
N ASP A 230 -12.85 6.31 15.28
CA ASP A 230 -13.25 7.66 15.64
C ASP A 230 -14.76 7.90 15.50
N ILE A 231 -15.39 7.37 14.44
CA ILE A 231 -16.85 7.51 14.22
C ILE A 231 -17.65 6.82 15.34
N PRO A 232 -17.44 5.52 15.63
CA PRO A 232 -18.02 4.83 16.80
C PRO A 232 -17.76 5.55 18.13
N TRP A 233 -16.54 6.07 18.32
CA TRP A 233 -16.21 6.80 19.54
C TRP A 233 -16.98 8.13 19.64
N LEU A 234 -17.02 8.92 18.57
CA LEU A 234 -17.64 10.24 18.55
C LEU A 234 -19.14 10.15 18.84
N PHE A 235 -19.82 9.17 18.24
CA PHE A 235 -21.27 9.03 18.33
C PHE A 235 -21.76 8.08 19.43
N ASN A 236 -20.85 7.49 20.22
CA ASN A 236 -21.16 6.42 21.17
C ASN A 236 -21.94 5.28 20.49
N LEU A 237 -21.49 4.85 19.32
CA LEU A 237 -22.07 3.74 18.57
C LEU A 237 -21.07 2.60 18.47
N ARG A 238 -21.55 1.37 18.26
CA ARG A 238 -20.72 0.19 17.99
C ARG A 238 -21.42 -0.68 16.96
N GLY A 239 -20.62 -1.48 16.27
CA GLY A 239 -21.08 -2.42 15.24
C GLY A 239 -20.32 -3.74 15.34
N SER A 240 -20.44 -4.56 14.29
CA SER A 240 -19.79 -5.87 14.23
C SER A 240 -19.30 -6.21 12.83
N ASP A 241 -19.00 -5.20 12.02
CA ASP A 241 -18.61 -5.41 10.62
C ASP A 241 -17.24 -6.06 10.50
N ASN A 242 -16.43 -5.94 11.54
CA ASN A 242 -15.17 -6.66 11.68
C ASN A 242 -15.24 -7.68 12.82
N GLN A 243 -14.60 -8.83 12.65
CA GLN A 243 -14.64 -9.96 13.57
C GLN A 243 -14.06 -9.63 14.96
N TYR A 244 -13.05 -8.75 15.02
CA TYR A 244 -12.27 -8.51 16.24
C TYR A 244 -12.37 -7.07 16.75
N THR A 245 -13.07 -6.19 16.04
CA THR A 245 -13.24 -4.79 16.44
C THR A 245 -14.71 -4.39 16.33
N PRO A 246 -15.30 -3.75 17.36
CA PRO A 246 -16.74 -3.45 17.39
C PRO A 246 -17.08 -2.17 16.59
N TYR A 247 -16.57 -2.09 15.37
CA TYR A 247 -16.74 -0.95 14.45
C TYR A 247 -17.69 -1.32 13.31
N PHE A 248 -18.13 -0.31 12.57
CA PHE A 248 -19.00 -0.46 11.41
C PHE A 248 -18.53 0.45 10.28
N THR A 249 -18.72 -0.03 9.05
CA THR A 249 -18.52 0.77 7.84
C THR A 249 -19.79 1.57 7.56
N VAL A 250 -19.65 2.81 7.07
CA VAL A 250 -20.75 3.77 6.82
C VAL A 250 -21.05 3.87 5.34
#